data_AF-A0AA88VYF7-F1
#
_entry.id   AF-A0AA88VYF7-F1
#
_cell.length_a   1.000
_cell.length_b   1.000
_cell.length_c   1.000
_cell.angle_alpha   90.00
_cell.angle_beta   90.00
_cell.angle_gamma   90.00
#
_symmetry.space_group_name_H-M   'P 1'
#
loop_
_entity.id
_entity.type
_entity.pdbx_description
1 polymer ?
#
loop_
_entity_poly.entity_id
_entity_poly.type
_entity_poly.pdbx_seq_one_letter_code
_entity_poly.pdbx_strand_id
1 'polypeptide(L)'
;MEQQKAVMEGNGKRRSKQSRRAALLNPQEMRTFNLVSPSSPHFIMLTGARNLKVSQLKAGFWENIRSGFLKNNTTQVIESPSSVEEEEEPLPEEFVLTEKIQPDEVIEQIIFSSGEDVDVYDLQALCDKVGWPRRPLSKLAAALRNSYMVATLHSVKKSDGADGNGHKTLIGMARATSDHAFNATIWDVLVDPQYQGQGLGKALIEKLIRALLQRDIGNITLFADSQVVEFYRNLGFEPDPEGIK
;
A
#
# COMPACT_ATOMS: atom_id res chain seq x y z
N MET A 1 66.15 -28.90 -21.30
CA MET A 1 65.76 -29.93 -20.32
C MET A 1 64.57 -29.36 -19.57
N GLU A 2 63.30 -29.68 -19.90
CA GLU A 2 62.61 -30.96 -19.62
C GLU A 2 62.83 -31.41 -18.16
N GLN A 3 61.85 -31.70 -17.30
CA GLN A 3 60.43 -32.05 -17.42
C GLN A 3 59.78 -31.98 -16.00
N GLN A 4 58.45 -31.72 -15.94
CA GLN A 4 57.40 -32.35 -15.10
C GLN A 4 57.51 -32.28 -13.54
N LYS A 5 56.50 -32.36 -12.67
CA LYS A 5 55.14 -32.98 -12.63
C LYS A 5 54.42 -32.45 -11.35
N ALA A 6 53.14 -32.01 -11.40
CA ALA A 6 51.92 -32.63 -10.80
C ALA A 6 52.12 -33.37 -9.44
N VAL A 7 51.26 -33.35 -8.39
CA VAL A 7 49.80 -33.16 -8.27
C VAL A 7 49.37 -33.20 -6.77
N MET A 8 48.23 -32.55 -6.42
CA MET A 8 47.27 -32.72 -5.28
C MET A 8 47.75 -32.64 -3.80
N GLU A 9 47.04 -32.17 -2.78
CA GLU A 9 45.62 -32.10 -2.35
C GLU A 9 45.52 -30.94 -1.30
N GLY A 10 44.47 -30.13 -1.14
CA GLY A 10 43.23 -30.48 -0.45
C GLY A 10 43.01 -29.63 0.83
N ASN A 11 41.92 -28.84 0.82
CA ASN A 11 41.12 -28.35 1.96
C ASN A 11 41.60 -27.19 2.87
N GLY A 12 40.79 -26.11 2.94
CA GLY A 12 40.96 -25.02 3.89
C GLY A 12 39.99 -23.85 3.69
N LYS A 13 38.69 -24.10 3.78
CA LYS A 13 37.64 -23.05 3.70
C LYS A 13 37.62 -22.25 5.02
N ARG A 14 38.28 -21.08 5.07
CA ARG A 14 38.12 -20.10 6.16
C ARG A 14 37.30 -18.90 5.69
N ARG A 15 36.11 -18.78 6.29
CA ARG A 15 35.30 -17.56 6.34
C ARG A 15 36.11 -16.46 7.03
N SER A 16 36.20 -15.27 6.44
CA SER A 16 36.48 -14.03 7.16
C SER A 16 35.37 -13.02 6.91
N LYS A 17 34.94 -12.42 8.01
CA LYS A 17 33.79 -11.53 8.17
C LYS A 17 34.02 -10.23 7.40
N GLN A 18 33.10 -9.84 6.52
CA GLN A 18 33.03 -8.48 6.00
C GLN A 18 31.90 -7.74 6.71
N SER A 19 32.31 -6.80 7.55
CA SER A 19 31.48 -5.81 8.24
C SER A 19 30.62 -5.04 7.23
N ARG A 20 29.29 -5.19 7.31
CA ARG A 20 28.35 -4.36 6.57
C ARG A 20 28.08 -3.11 7.40
N ARG A 21 28.77 -2.01 7.07
CA ARG A 21 28.35 -0.66 7.44
C ARG A 21 27.07 -0.33 6.66
N ALA A 22 26.01 0.02 7.37
CA ALA A 22 24.82 0.63 6.79
C ALA A 22 25.22 1.97 6.15
N ALA A 23 25.01 2.10 4.84
CA ALA A 23 25.10 3.39 4.16
C ALA A 23 23.81 4.16 4.48
N LEU A 24 23.94 5.18 5.32
CA LEU A 24 22.92 6.19 5.56
C LEU A 24 22.73 6.97 4.25
N LEU A 25 21.54 6.92 3.66
CA LEU A 25 21.15 7.76 2.54
C LEU A 25 20.91 9.19 3.06
N ASN A 26 21.70 10.12 2.53
CA ASN A 26 21.69 11.55 2.86
C ASN A 26 20.60 12.28 2.03
N PRO A 27 19.63 12.98 2.63
CA PRO A 27 18.48 13.54 1.89
C PRO A 27 18.71 14.98 1.36
N GLN A 28 19.86 15.27 0.72
CA GLN A 28 20.20 16.63 0.27
C GLN A 28 20.59 16.79 -1.21
N GLU A 29 20.42 15.79 -2.08
CA GLU A 29 20.66 15.97 -3.52
C GLU A 29 19.36 16.07 -4.32
N MET A 30 18.71 17.22 -4.21
CA MET A 30 17.88 17.74 -5.30
C MET A 30 18.03 19.25 -5.34
N ARG A 31 18.85 19.76 -6.29
CA ARG A 31 18.59 21.04 -6.98
C ARG A 31 19.47 21.26 -8.21
N THR A 32 18.77 21.66 -9.27
CA THR A 32 19.12 22.57 -10.39
C THR A 32 20.18 22.16 -11.40
N PHE A 33 19.75 21.97 -12.66
CA PHE A 33 20.27 22.70 -13.82
C PHE A 33 19.14 22.95 -14.84
N ASN A 34 19.12 24.15 -15.41
CA ASN A 34 18.11 24.71 -16.33
C ASN A 34 18.77 25.13 -17.66
N LEU A 35 17.91 25.36 -18.67
CA LEU A 35 18.09 26.03 -20.00
C LEU A 35 18.50 25.11 -21.18
N VAL A 36 17.89 25.15 -22.38
CA VAL A 36 17.37 26.27 -23.22
C VAL A 36 16.19 25.83 -24.15
N SER A 37 15.30 26.77 -24.50
CA SER A 37 14.13 26.71 -25.44
C SER A 37 14.49 27.29 -26.84
N PRO A 38 13.70 27.20 -27.96
CA PRO A 38 12.47 27.99 -28.16
C PRO A 38 11.35 27.25 -28.96
N SER A 39 10.05 27.52 -28.79
CA SER A 39 9.35 28.70 -29.31
C SER A 39 7.87 28.73 -28.84
N SER A 40 7.37 29.93 -28.59
CA SER A 40 6.09 30.30 -27.95
C SER A 40 4.96 30.55 -29.01
N PRO A 41 3.66 30.83 -28.67
CA PRO A 41 3.24 31.88 -27.73
C PRO A 41 2.10 31.56 -26.72
N HIS A 42 2.29 32.12 -25.53
CA HIS A 42 1.32 32.79 -24.65
C HIS A 42 0.28 31.95 -23.89
N PHE A 43 0.68 31.55 -22.67
CA PHE A 43 -0.24 31.44 -21.54
C PHE A 43 0.39 32.13 -20.32
N ILE A 44 -0.37 33.02 -19.68
CA ILE A 44 0.05 33.80 -18.52
C ILE A 44 0.33 32.84 -17.36
N MET A 45 1.58 32.82 -16.89
CA MET A 45 2.05 31.95 -15.83
C MET A 45 1.74 32.57 -14.46
N LEU A 46 0.71 32.06 -13.77
CA LEU A 46 0.56 32.27 -12.33
C LEU A 46 1.47 31.26 -11.61
N THR A 47 2.71 31.68 -11.32
CA THR A 47 3.64 30.95 -10.46
C THR A 47 3.22 31.05 -9.00
N GLY A 48 2.24 30.24 -8.61
CA GLY A 48 1.94 29.97 -7.20
C GLY A 48 2.81 28.83 -6.70
N ALA A 49 3.90 29.13 -5.99
CA ALA A 49 4.62 28.14 -5.20
C ALA A 49 3.68 27.60 -4.11
N ARG A 50 3.08 26.43 -4.34
CA ARG A 50 2.24 25.75 -3.36
C ARG A 50 3.13 25.04 -2.35
N ASN A 51 3.23 25.59 -1.14
CA ASN A 51 3.74 24.87 0.02
C ASN A 51 2.82 23.67 0.30
N LEU A 52 3.20 22.47 -0.15
CA LEU A 52 2.55 21.22 0.20
C LEU A 52 2.90 20.91 1.66
N LYS A 53 2.02 21.28 2.59
CA LYS A 53 2.09 20.83 3.99
C LYS A 53 1.56 19.40 4.04
N VAL A 54 2.46 18.44 4.17
CA VAL A 54 2.15 17.04 4.42
C VAL A 54 2.05 16.84 5.93
N SER A 55 0.99 16.19 6.40
CA SER A 55 0.82 15.85 7.82
C SER A 55 0.85 14.34 7.98
N GLN A 56 1.65 13.88 8.94
CA GLN A 56 1.59 12.50 9.40
C GLN A 56 0.39 12.35 10.33
N LEU A 57 -0.41 11.32 10.12
CA LEU A 57 -1.53 10.99 11.00
C LEU A 57 -1.37 9.60 11.61
N LYS A 58 -1.84 9.41 12.85
CA LYS A 58 -1.86 8.13 13.57
C LYS A 58 -3.29 7.73 13.92
N ALA A 59 -3.60 6.44 13.82
CA ALA A 59 -4.89 5.89 14.21
C ALA A 59 -5.12 5.98 15.74
N GLY A 60 -6.13 6.73 16.19
CA GLY A 60 -6.38 7.00 17.62
C GLY A 60 -7.51 6.19 18.28
N PHE A 61 -8.46 5.62 17.51
CA PHE A 61 -9.75 5.14 18.06
C PHE A 61 -10.03 3.64 17.90
N TRP A 62 -9.08 2.83 17.44
CA TRP A 62 -9.37 1.42 17.09
C TRP A 62 -9.13 0.42 18.25
N GLU A 63 -8.69 0.88 19.42
CA GLU A 63 -8.52 0.03 20.61
C GLU A 63 -9.84 -0.62 21.06
N ASN A 64 -10.98 0.05 20.86
CA ASN A 64 -12.31 -0.49 21.16
C ASN A 64 -12.73 -1.65 20.26
N ILE A 65 -12.14 -1.76 19.05
CA ILE A 65 -12.37 -2.89 18.16
C ILE A 65 -11.42 -4.04 18.53
N ARG A 66 -10.19 -3.74 18.95
CA ARG A 66 -9.26 -4.72 19.51
C ARG A 66 -9.85 -5.42 20.74
N SER A 67 -10.51 -4.68 21.64
CA SER A 67 -11.14 -5.25 22.84
C SER A 67 -12.36 -6.13 22.58
N GLY A 68 -13.07 -5.92 21.46
CA GLY A 68 -14.16 -6.79 21.00
C GLY A 68 -13.66 -8.12 20.43
N PHE A 69 -12.45 -8.14 19.86
CA PHE A 69 -11.84 -9.32 19.23
C PHE A 69 -11.04 -10.17 20.24
N LEU A 70 -10.47 -9.56 21.28
CA LEU A 70 -9.63 -10.22 22.29
C LEU A 70 -10.38 -10.84 23.49
N LYS A 71 -11.72 -10.79 23.54
CA LYS A 71 -12.50 -11.36 24.67
C LYS A 71 -12.49 -12.88 24.77
N ASN A 72 -11.67 -13.58 23.98
CA ASN A 72 -11.68 -15.04 23.90
C ASN A 72 -10.56 -15.68 24.71
N ASN A 73 -9.56 -14.94 25.20
CA ASN A 73 -8.47 -15.52 25.99
C ASN A 73 -8.04 -14.58 27.12
N THR A 74 -8.63 -14.76 28.29
CA THR A 74 -8.04 -14.31 29.55
C THR A 74 -7.99 -15.49 30.51
N THR A 75 -6.87 -16.21 30.45
CA THR A 75 -6.31 -16.89 31.61
C THR A 75 -4.84 -16.53 31.64
N GLN A 76 -4.42 -15.84 32.70
CA GLN A 76 -3.00 -15.53 32.91
C GLN A 76 -2.23 -16.83 33.17
N VAL A 77 -1.30 -17.18 32.28
CA VAL A 77 -0.24 -18.14 32.57
C VAL A 77 1.06 -17.61 31.93
N ILE A 78 2.08 -17.48 32.77
CA ILE A 78 3.46 -17.22 32.38
C ILE A 78 3.97 -18.51 31.72
N GLU A 79 4.17 -18.53 30.40
CA GLU A 79 4.79 -19.67 29.72
C GLU A 79 5.90 -19.27 28.74
N SER A 80 6.93 -20.11 28.76
CA SER A 80 8.25 -20.02 28.12
C SER A 80 8.18 -20.07 26.58
N PRO A 81 9.20 -19.58 25.85
CA PRO A 81 9.16 -19.53 24.40
C PRO A 81 9.52 -20.90 23.81
N SER A 82 8.52 -21.74 23.55
CA SER A 82 8.71 -22.96 22.76
C SER A 82 7.41 -23.48 22.15
N SER A 83 6.94 -22.77 21.13
CA SER A 83 6.36 -23.36 19.92
C SER A 83 6.31 -22.22 18.91
N VAL A 84 7.00 -22.38 17.79
CA VAL A 84 6.78 -21.53 16.62
C VAL A 84 5.36 -21.88 16.19
N GLU A 85 4.39 -21.10 16.65
CA GLU A 85 3.08 -21.09 16.02
C GLU A 85 3.35 -20.62 14.60
N GLU A 86 3.11 -21.51 13.63
CA GLU A 86 3.06 -21.13 12.23
C GLU A 86 1.96 -20.07 12.15
N GLU A 87 2.35 -18.79 12.10
CA GLU A 87 1.43 -17.69 11.83
C GLU A 87 0.79 -18.01 10.47
N GLU A 88 -0.42 -18.56 10.48
CA GLU A 88 -1.19 -18.79 9.26
C GLU A 88 -1.30 -17.44 8.55
N GLU A 89 -0.65 -17.30 7.39
CA GLU A 89 -0.82 -16.10 6.59
C GLU A 89 -2.32 -15.96 6.28
N PRO A 90 -2.99 -14.90 6.75
CA PRO A 90 -4.44 -14.83 6.63
C PRO A 90 -4.79 -14.71 5.16
N LEU A 91 -5.67 -15.61 4.73
CA LEU A 91 -6.10 -15.78 3.35
C LEU A 91 -6.66 -14.49 2.77
N PRO A 92 -6.51 -14.27 1.45
CA PRO A 92 -7.08 -13.11 0.79
C PRO A 92 -8.60 -13.04 1.02
N GLU A 93 -9.07 -11.93 1.59
CA GLU A 93 -10.50 -11.66 1.74
C GLU A 93 -11.04 -11.05 0.44
N GLU A 94 -12.06 -11.68 -0.16
CA GLU A 94 -12.83 -11.13 -1.29
C GLU A 94 -14.33 -11.17 -0.99
N PHE A 95 -15.03 -10.05 -1.13
CA PHE A 95 -16.48 -9.98 -0.97
C PHE A 95 -17.11 -8.76 -1.65
N VAL A 96 -18.41 -8.84 -1.95
CA VAL A 96 -19.18 -7.74 -2.55
C VAL A 96 -19.48 -6.66 -1.50
N LEU A 97 -19.04 -5.43 -1.75
CA LEU A 97 -19.36 -4.25 -0.93
C LEU A 97 -20.74 -3.68 -1.23
N THR A 98 -21.08 -3.60 -2.51
CA THR A 98 -22.38 -3.09 -2.97
C THR A 98 -22.73 -3.71 -4.31
N GLU A 99 -24.03 -3.88 -4.52
CA GLU A 99 -24.61 -4.25 -5.80
C GLU A 99 -25.58 -3.15 -6.22
N LYS A 100 -25.56 -2.80 -7.51
CA LYS A 100 -26.46 -1.82 -8.11
C LYS A 100 -27.01 -2.39 -9.41
N ILE A 101 -28.31 -2.22 -9.61
CA ILE A 101 -28.97 -2.53 -10.87
C ILE A 101 -28.97 -1.24 -11.69
N GLN A 102 -28.30 -1.26 -12.84
CA GLN A 102 -28.30 -0.14 -13.77
C GLN A 102 -29.59 -0.13 -14.62
N PRO A 103 -29.98 1.02 -15.22
CA PRO A 103 -31.23 1.15 -15.97
C PRO A 103 -31.37 0.23 -17.19
N ASP A 104 -30.26 -0.34 -17.66
CA ASP A 104 -30.14 -1.28 -18.77
C ASP A 104 -30.21 -2.76 -18.32
N GLU A 105 -30.70 -3.02 -17.11
CA GLU A 105 -30.73 -4.34 -16.46
C GLU A 105 -29.34 -4.95 -16.23
N VAL A 106 -28.26 -4.15 -16.35
CA VAL A 106 -26.91 -4.58 -16.01
C VAL A 106 -26.70 -4.49 -14.50
N ILE A 107 -26.31 -5.60 -13.89
CA ILE A 107 -25.95 -5.64 -12.47
C ILE A 107 -24.47 -5.27 -12.35
N GLU A 108 -24.18 -4.22 -11.59
CA GLU A 108 -22.84 -3.81 -11.23
C GLU A 108 -22.55 -4.13 -9.77
N GLN A 109 -21.55 -4.98 -9.55
CA GLN A 109 -21.03 -5.33 -8.24
C GLN A 109 -19.71 -4.61 -7.99
N ILE A 110 -19.57 -3.98 -6.84
CA ILE A 110 -18.29 -3.49 -6.36
C ILE A 110 -17.74 -4.49 -5.35
N ILE A 111 -16.59 -5.05 -5.67
CA ILE A 111 -15.94 -6.12 -4.91
C ILE A 111 -14.73 -5.54 -4.20
N PHE A 112 -14.64 -5.77 -2.89
CA PHE A 112 -13.42 -5.58 -2.13
C PHE A 112 -12.58 -6.84 -2.21
N SER A 113 -11.27 -6.67 -2.37
CA SER A 113 -10.31 -7.75 -2.30
C SER A 113 -9.05 -7.29 -1.55
N SER A 114 -8.43 -8.19 -0.77
CA SER A 114 -7.13 -7.97 -0.15
C SER A 114 -6.22 -9.16 -0.41
N GLY A 115 -4.96 -8.91 -0.75
CA GLY A 115 -3.98 -9.98 -1.01
C GLY A 115 -4.03 -10.60 -2.41
N GLU A 116 -4.89 -10.12 -3.31
CA GLU A 116 -4.80 -10.44 -4.75
C GLU A 116 -3.64 -9.70 -5.43
N ASP A 117 -3.05 -10.34 -6.45
CA ASP A 117 -2.09 -9.71 -7.34
C ASP A 117 -2.77 -8.60 -8.16
N VAL A 118 -2.21 -7.39 -8.07
CA VAL A 118 -2.68 -6.23 -8.83
C VAL A 118 -1.88 -6.10 -10.12
N ASP A 119 -2.57 -6.12 -11.26
CA ASP A 119 -1.93 -5.87 -12.55
C ASP A 119 -1.41 -4.43 -12.61
N VAL A 120 -0.14 -4.28 -13.03
CA VAL A 120 0.54 -2.99 -13.05
C VAL A 120 0.01 -2.05 -14.13
N TYR A 121 -0.57 -2.56 -15.20
CA TYR A 121 -1.20 -1.77 -16.26
C TYR A 121 -2.54 -1.24 -15.78
N ASP A 122 -3.34 -2.05 -15.09
CA ASP A 122 -4.60 -1.60 -14.49
C ASP A 122 -4.37 -0.53 -13.43
N LEU A 123 -3.36 -0.72 -12.57
CA LEU A 123 -2.97 0.29 -11.60
C LEU A 123 -2.47 1.56 -12.27
N GLN A 124 -1.67 1.46 -13.33
CA GLN A 124 -1.22 2.65 -14.06
C GLN A 124 -2.40 3.38 -14.70
N ALA A 125 -3.36 2.66 -15.29
CA ALA A 125 -4.57 3.25 -15.85
C ALA A 125 -5.41 3.97 -14.78
N LEU A 126 -5.53 3.40 -13.58
CA LEU A 126 -6.19 4.05 -12.45
C LEU A 126 -5.42 5.31 -11.99
N CYS A 127 -4.09 5.24 -11.93
CA CYS A 127 -3.24 6.40 -11.62
C CYS A 127 -3.42 7.54 -12.63
N ASP A 128 -3.50 7.21 -13.93
CA ASP A 128 -3.74 8.18 -14.99
C ASP A 128 -5.10 8.90 -14.78
N LYS A 129 -6.16 8.16 -14.41
CA LYS A 129 -7.49 8.73 -14.14
C LYS A 129 -7.50 9.73 -12.98
N VAL A 130 -6.73 9.49 -11.92
CA VAL A 130 -6.62 10.40 -10.76
C VAL A 130 -5.58 11.51 -10.95
N GLY A 131 -4.93 11.57 -12.12
CA GLY A 131 -3.96 12.61 -12.47
C GLY A 131 -2.59 12.42 -11.82
N TRP A 132 -2.24 11.20 -11.40
CA TRP A 132 -0.92 10.91 -10.84
C TRP A 132 0.12 10.73 -11.95
N PRO A 133 1.39 11.16 -11.72
CA PRO A 133 2.44 10.98 -12.71
C PRO A 133 2.75 9.49 -12.89
N ARG A 134 2.99 9.09 -14.14
CA ARG A 134 3.41 7.72 -14.46
C ARG A 134 4.75 7.39 -13.82
N ARG A 135 4.87 6.16 -13.32
CA ARG A 135 6.06 5.61 -12.68
C ARG A 135 6.57 4.46 -13.55
N PRO A 136 7.89 4.15 -13.56
CA PRO A 136 8.38 2.97 -14.27
C PRO A 136 7.69 1.69 -13.78
N LEU A 137 7.07 0.92 -14.68
CA LEU A 137 6.27 -0.26 -14.33
C LEU A 137 7.04 -1.30 -13.50
N SER A 138 8.34 -1.47 -13.76
CA SER A 138 9.19 -2.37 -12.98
C SER A 138 9.33 -1.94 -11.50
N LYS A 139 9.37 -0.63 -11.24
CA LYS A 139 9.38 -0.09 -9.88
C LYS A 139 8.00 -0.20 -9.23
N LEU A 140 6.93 -0.01 -9.99
CA LEU A 140 5.56 -0.19 -9.50
C LEU A 140 5.31 -1.65 -9.09
N ALA A 141 5.71 -2.60 -9.94
CA ALA A 141 5.67 -4.04 -9.64
C ALA A 141 6.47 -4.38 -8.37
N ALA A 142 7.67 -3.79 -8.23
CA ALA A 142 8.47 -3.98 -7.02
C ALA A 142 7.81 -3.38 -5.78
N ALA A 143 7.17 -2.21 -5.88
CA ALA A 143 6.47 -1.60 -4.76
C ALA A 143 5.27 -2.45 -4.31
N LEU A 144 4.49 -3.00 -5.24
CA LEU A 144 3.40 -3.92 -4.94
C LEU A 144 3.90 -5.18 -4.23
N ARG A 145 4.90 -5.86 -4.81
CA ARG A 145 5.45 -7.11 -4.24
C ARG A 145 6.07 -6.95 -2.85
N ASN A 146 6.62 -5.78 -2.54
CA ASN A 146 7.21 -5.49 -1.22
C ASN A 146 6.22 -4.76 -0.28
N SER A 147 4.95 -4.68 -0.65
CA SER A 147 3.92 -4.17 0.26
C SER A 147 3.40 -5.32 1.11
N TYR A 148 3.20 -5.02 2.39
CA TYR A 148 2.65 -5.98 3.33
C TYR A 148 1.19 -6.29 3.02
N MET A 149 0.45 -5.28 2.56
CA MET A 149 -0.95 -5.42 2.19
C MET A 149 -1.30 -4.50 1.03
N VAL A 150 -2.04 -5.06 0.07
CA VAL A 150 -2.70 -4.31 -1.00
C VAL A 150 -4.18 -4.66 -0.94
N ALA A 151 -5.01 -3.64 -0.75
CA ALA A 151 -6.46 -3.75 -0.79
C ALA A 151 -6.96 -3.08 -2.08
N THR A 152 -7.95 -3.69 -2.73
CA THR A 152 -8.47 -3.23 -4.02
C THR A 152 -9.98 -3.17 -4.02
N LEU A 153 -10.51 -2.33 -4.91
CA LEU A 153 -11.91 -2.29 -5.28
C LEU A 153 -12.01 -2.58 -6.77
N HIS A 154 -12.88 -3.51 -7.13
CA HIS A 154 -13.16 -3.82 -8.51
C HIS A 154 -14.64 -3.67 -8.84
N SER A 155 -14.95 -3.06 -9.99
CA SER A 155 -16.30 -3.12 -10.58
C SER A 155 -16.39 -4.37 -11.45
N VAL A 156 -17.46 -5.14 -11.27
CA VAL A 156 -17.84 -6.28 -12.12
C VAL A 156 -19.24 -6.02 -12.63
N LYS A 157 -19.37 -5.89 -13.96
CA LYS A 157 -20.65 -5.73 -14.63
C LYS A 157 -21.10 -7.06 -15.23
N LYS A 158 -22.33 -7.47 -14.92
CA LYS A 158 -22.98 -8.68 -15.41
C LYS A 158 -24.25 -8.30 -16.16
N SER A 159 -24.39 -8.81 -17.38
CA SER A 159 -25.63 -8.76 -18.14
C SER A 159 -26.30 -10.13 -18.07
N ASP A 160 -27.63 -10.17 -17.96
CA ASP A 160 -28.38 -11.43 -18.01
C ASP A 160 -28.05 -12.22 -19.30
N GLY A 161 -27.64 -13.48 -19.14
CA GLY A 161 -27.30 -14.39 -20.23
C GLY A 161 -25.82 -14.50 -20.62
N ALA A 162 -24.90 -13.80 -19.92
CA ALA A 162 -23.47 -14.00 -20.13
C ALA A 162 -22.92 -15.13 -19.23
N ASP A 163 -22.62 -16.29 -19.81
CA ASP A 163 -21.94 -17.43 -19.16
C ASP A 163 -20.45 -17.17 -18.83
N GLY A 164 -20.04 -15.91 -18.75
CA GLY A 164 -18.67 -15.49 -18.52
C GLY A 164 -18.48 -14.85 -17.15
N ASN A 165 -17.30 -15.06 -16.56
CA ASN A 165 -16.86 -14.27 -15.42
C ASN A 165 -16.83 -12.79 -15.86
N GLY A 166 -17.71 -11.95 -15.30
CA GLY A 166 -17.86 -10.56 -15.71
C GLY A 166 -16.52 -9.81 -15.69
N HIS A 167 -16.34 -8.85 -16.59
CA HIS A 167 -15.09 -8.09 -16.68
C HIS A 167 -14.83 -7.32 -15.36
N LYS A 168 -13.75 -7.67 -14.67
CA LYS A 168 -13.32 -7.07 -13.40
C LYS A 168 -12.44 -5.86 -13.72
N THR A 169 -12.87 -4.65 -13.32
CA THR A 169 -12.14 -3.40 -13.56
C THR A 169 -11.68 -2.81 -12.25
N LEU A 170 -10.38 -2.54 -12.10
CA LEU A 170 -9.82 -1.89 -10.92
C LEU A 170 -10.33 -0.44 -10.83
N ILE A 171 -11.08 -0.14 -9.76
CA ILE A 171 -11.68 1.18 -9.51
C ILE A 171 -11.18 1.82 -8.20
N GLY A 172 -10.37 1.11 -7.41
CA GLY A 172 -9.76 1.67 -6.22
C GLY A 172 -8.65 0.78 -5.66
N MET A 173 -7.69 1.38 -4.97
CA MET A 173 -6.61 0.65 -4.32
C MET A 173 -6.09 1.41 -3.10
N ALA A 174 -5.70 0.66 -2.07
CA ALA A 174 -4.97 1.14 -0.92
C ALA A 174 -3.79 0.21 -0.62
N ARG A 175 -2.62 0.77 -0.35
CA ARG A 175 -1.38 0.00 -0.18
C ARG A 175 -0.65 0.36 1.11
N ALA A 176 -0.26 -0.64 1.88
CA ALA A 176 0.49 -0.47 3.12
C ALA A 176 1.79 -1.32 3.14
N THR A 177 2.85 -0.74 3.69
CA THR A 177 4.06 -1.47 4.10
C THR A 177 4.04 -1.68 5.60
N SER A 178 4.71 -2.72 6.10
CA SER A 178 4.79 -3.02 7.53
C SER A 178 6.17 -3.56 7.90
N ASP A 179 6.53 -3.44 9.17
CA ASP A 179 7.63 -4.21 9.78
C ASP A 179 7.18 -5.62 10.24
N HIS A 180 5.94 -6.01 9.92
CA HIS A 180 5.29 -7.28 10.25
C HIS A 180 5.03 -7.48 11.74
N ALA A 181 5.18 -6.45 12.59
CA ALA A 181 5.00 -6.59 14.03
C ALA A 181 4.25 -5.41 14.64
N PHE A 182 4.75 -4.19 14.47
CA PHE A 182 4.26 -3.04 15.23
C PHE A 182 3.70 -1.94 14.34
N ASN A 183 4.35 -1.70 13.21
CA ASN A 183 4.16 -0.47 12.44
C ASN A 183 3.72 -0.78 11.02
N ALA A 184 2.64 -0.13 10.58
CA ALA A 184 2.28 -0.03 9.17
C ALA A 184 2.17 1.43 8.71
N THR A 185 2.54 1.66 7.45
CA THR A 185 2.36 2.95 6.78
C THR A 185 1.55 2.76 5.50
N ILE A 186 0.43 3.47 5.40
CA ILE A 186 -0.40 3.53 4.20
C ILE A 186 0.20 4.59 3.26
N TRP A 187 0.50 4.19 2.03
CA TRP A 187 1.19 5.02 1.04
C TRP A 187 0.27 5.55 -0.05
N ASP A 188 -0.26 4.65 -0.87
CA ASP A 188 -1.12 5.00 -1.99
C ASP A 188 -2.56 4.70 -1.58
N VAL A 189 -3.46 5.69 -1.68
CA VAL A 189 -4.92 5.50 -1.60
C VAL A 189 -5.54 6.26 -2.76
N LEU A 190 -6.22 5.54 -3.65
CA LEU A 190 -6.84 6.11 -4.82
C LEU A 190 -8.15 5.40 -5.16
N VAL A 191 -9.12 6.18 -5.63
CA VAL A 191 -10.41 5.71 -6.12
C VAL A 191 -10.67 6.40 -7.44
N ASP A 192 -11.13 5.66 -8.43
CA ASP A 192 -11.52 6.17 -9.74
C ASP A 192 -12.48 7.36 -9.57
N PRO A 193 -12.23 8.52 -10.22
CA PRO A 193 -13.06 9.71 -10.08
C PRO A 193 -14.56 9.46 -10.28
N GLN A 194 -14.96 8.51 -11.14
CA GLN A 194 -16.38 8.17 -11.36
C GLN A 194 -17.04 7.50 -10.14
N TYR A 195 -16.22 6.95 -9.24
CA TYR A 195 -16.62 6.21 -8.05
C TYR A 195 -16.40 7.00 -6.75
N GLN A 196 -15.85 8.21 -6.84
CA GLN A 196 -15.68 9.09 -5.68
C GLN A 196 -17.02 9.66 -5.20
N GLY A 197 -17.05 10.12 -3.93
CA GLY A 197 -18.27 10.64 -3.30
C GLY A 197 -19.28 9.57 -2.87
N GLN A 198 -19.03 8.29 -3.16
CA GLN A 198 -19.92 7.17 -2.83
C GLN A 198 -19.52 6.41 -1.54
N GLY A 199 -18.59 6.96 -0.75
CA GLY A 199 -18.09 6.32 0.48
C GLY A 199 -17.07 5.19 0.27
N LEU A 200 -16.71 4.88 -0.98
CA LEU A 200 -15.81 3.76 -1.31
C LEU A 200 -14.39 3.92 -0.76
N GLY A 201 -13.82 5.14 -0.78
CA GLY A 201 -12.51 5.39 -0.18
C GLY A 201 -12.51 5.15 1.33
N LYS A 202 -13.60 5.51 2.02
CA LYS A 202 -13.79 5.22 3.44
C LYS A 202 -13.86 3.72 3.69
N ALA A 203 -14.71 3.00 2.94
CA ALA A 203 -14.84 1.55 3.07
C ALA A 203 -13.51 0.83 2.83
N LEU A 204 -12.76 1.24 1.81
CA LEU A 204 -11.45 0.69 1.47
C LEU A 204 -10.44 0.84 2.62
N ILE A 205 -10.31 2.04 3.18
CA ILE A 205 -9.39 2.28 4.30
C ILE A 205 -9.84 1.56 5.57
N GLU A 206 -11.14 1.58 5.91
CA GLU A 206 -11.64 0.88 7.09
C GLU A 206 -11.36 -0.62 7.04
N LYS A 207 -11.49 -1.24 5.86
CA LYS A 207 -11.18 -2.66 5.68
C LYS A 207 -9.68 -2.92 5.77
N LEU A 208 -8.85 -2.08 5.14
CA LEU A 208 -7.39 -2.16 5.27
C LEU A 208 -6.94 -2.06 6.74
N ILE A 209 -7.48 -1.10 7.50
CA ILE A 209 -7.16 -0.93 8.93
C ILE A 209 -7.58 -2.15 9.72
N ARG A 210 -8.79 -2.69 9.50
CA ARG A 210 -9.26 -3.89 10.19
C ARG A 210 -8.34 -5.09 9.94
N ALA A 211 -7.93 -5.29 8.68
CA ALA A 211 -7.02 -6.36 8.31
C ALA A 211 -5.63 -6.19 8.95
N LEU A 212 -5.10 -4.97 9.02
CA LEU A 212 -3.83 -4.68 9.73
C LEU A 212 -3.95 -4.96 11.23
N LEU A 213 -5.05 -4.55 11.87
CA LEU A 213 -5.29 -4.78 13.30
C LEU A 213 -5.50 -6.26 13.64
N GLN A 214 -6.14 -7.03 12.76
CA GLN A 214 -6.28 -8.48 12.91
C GLN A 214 -4.93 -9.20 12.88
N ARG A 215 -3.93 -8.62 12.18
CA ARG A 215 -2.54 -9.08 12.16
C ARG A 215 -1.68 -8.44 13.26
N ASP A 216 -2.33 -7.99 14.33
CA ASP A 216 -1.74 -7.35 15.52
C ASP A 216 -0.89 -6.08 15.28
N ILE A 217 -1.03 -5.44 14.11
CA ILE A 217 -0.34 -4.18 13.82
C ILE A 217 -1.10 -3.01 14.46
N GLY A 218 -0.63 -2.58 15.63
CA GLY A 218 -1.26 -1.51 16.40
C GLY A 218 -0.95 -0.08 15.95
N ASN A 219 0.22 0.18 15.35
CA ASN A 219 0.62 1.53 14.95
C ASN A 219 0.47 1.73 13.43
N ILE A 220 -0.67 2.30 13.02
CA ILE A 220 -0.98 2.56 11.61
C ILE A 220 -0.84 4.06 11.34
N THR A 221 0.01 4.38 10.36
CA THR A 221 0.34 5.76 9.97
C THR A 221 0.05 6.01 8.50
N LEU A 222 -0.13 7.28 8.14
CA LEU A 222 -0.22 7.71 6.75
C LEU A 222 0.25 9.15 6.58
N PHE A 223 0.53 9.52 5.33
CA PHE A 223 0.84 10.90 4.94
C PHE A 223 -0.32 11.45 4.11
N ALA A 224 -0.91 12.55 4.58
CA ALA A 224 -2.03 13.20 3.92
C ALA A 224 -1.67 14.59 3.42
N ASP A 225 -2.06 14.90 2.18
CA ASP A 225 -2.13 16.27 1.70
C ASP A 225 -3.19 17.05 2.50
N SER A 226 -2.95 18.35 2.70
CA SER A 226 -3.83 19.22 3.49
C SER A 226 -5.32 19.16 3.08
N GLN A 227 -5.61 18.87 1.82
CA GLN A 227 -6.97 18.79 1.27
C GLN A 227 -7.75 17.55 1.74
N VAL A 228 -7.05 16.48 2.14
CA VAL A 228 -7.65 15.21 2.54
C VAL A 228 -7.46 14.88 4.03
N VAL A 229 -6.84 15.79 4.80
CA VAL A 229 -6.66 15.62 6.25
C VAL A 229 -7.99 15.39 6.96
N GLU A 230 -9.03 16.18 6.65
CA GLU A 230 -10.33 16.04 7.31
C GLU A 230 -11.02 14.71 6.96
N PHE A 231 -10.80 14.20 5.74
CA PHE A 231 -11.27 12.86 5.37
C PHE A 231 -10.67 11.79 6.27
N TYR A 232 -9.36 11.82 6.52
CA TYR A 232 -8.70 10.86 7.41
C TYR A 232 -9.02 11.10 8.89
N ARG A 233 -9.25 12.35 9.33
CA ARG A 233 -9.71 12.64 10.70
C ARG A 233 -11.07 12.00 10.99
N ASN A 234 -11.98 12.03 10.02
CA ASN A 234 -13.26 11.34 10.12
C ASN A 234 -13.14 9.81 10.18
N LEU A 235 -11.98 9.24 9.85
CA LEU A 235 -11.65 7.82 9.99
C LEU A 235 -10.89 7.52 11.30
N GLY A 236 -10.76 8.50 12.19
CA GLY A 236 -10.08 8.36 13.48
C GLY A 236 -8.57 8.49 13.41
N PHE A 237 -8.03 9.06 12.33
CA PHE A 237 -6.62 9.46 12.27
C PHE A 237 -6.43 10.85 12.89
N GLU A 238 -5.39 11.01 13.70
CA GLU A 238 -5.06 12.27 14.36
C GLU A 238 -3.74 12.82 13.83
N PRO A 239 -3.63 14.13 13.54
CA PRO A 239 -2.36 14.74 13.21
C PRO A 239 -1.36 14.52 14.34
N ASP A 240 -0.17 14.04 14.02
CA ASP A 240 0.91 13.94 15.00
C ASP A 240 1.40 15.35 15.34
N PRO A 241 1.13 15.86 16.56
CA PRO A 241 1.49 17.22 16.94
C PRO A 241 2.99 17.43 17.08
N GLU A 242 3.78 16.35 17.22
CA GLU A 242 5.24 16.45 17.34
C GLU A 242 5.96 16.47 15.98
N GLY A 243 5.29 16.00 14.92
CA GLY A 243 5.87 15.85 13.59
C GLY A 243 7.10 14.94 13.55
N ILE A 244 7.60 14.64 12.35
CA ILE A 244 8.90 13.97 12.20
C ILE A 244 9.98 14.97 12.63
N LYS A 245 10.63 14.73 13.78
CA LYS A 245 11.85 15.43 14.22
C LYS A 245 13.08 14.87 13.49
#